data_AF-A0A2D9XN31-F1
#
_entry.id   AF-A0A2D9XN31-F1
#
_cell.length_a   1.000
_cell.length_b   1.000
_cell.length_c   1.000
_cell.angle_alpha   90.00
_cell.angle_beta   90.00
_cell.angle_gamma   90.00
#
_symmetry.space_group_name_H-M   'P 1'
#
loop_
_entity.id
_entity.type
_entity.pdbx_description
1 polymer ?
#
loop_
_entity_poly.entity_id
_entity_poly.type
_entity_poly.pdbx_seq_one_letter_code
_entity_poly.pdbx_strand_id
1 'polypeptide(L)' 'MKKYEKKFEGEAEIKRPPHWSGFRVVPDKIEFWQEMPYRLHDRVLYEKSNSEWVTKRLYP' A
#
# COMPACT_ATOMS: atom_id res chain seq x y z
N MET A 1 -18.73 -3.76 -24.43
CA MET A 1 -17.60 -3.07 -23.76
C MET A 1 -17.59 -1.54 -23.95
N LYS A 2 -18.16 -0.93 -25.01
CA LYS A 2 -18.00 0.52 -25.32
C LYS A 2 -18.97 1.53 -24.66
N LYS A 3 -19.73 1.14 -23.62
CA LYS A 3 -20.85 1.97 -23.08
C LYS A 3 -20.38 3.33 -22.53
N TYR A 4 -19.28 3.34 -21.79
CA TYR A 4 -18.77 4.55 -21.14
C TYR A 4 -17.89 5.38 -22.06
N GLU A 5 -17.15 4.74 -22.97
CA GLU A 5 -16.40 5.43 -24.03
C GLU A 5 -17.33 6.30 -24.87
N LYS A 6 -18.47 5.74 -25.35
CA LYS A 6 -19.47 6.51 -26.10
C LYS A 6 -20.18 7.58 -25.25
N LYS A 7 -20.33 7.34 -23.94
CA LYS A 7 -21.00 8.28 -23.03
C LYS A 7 -20.19 9.56 -22.81
N PHE A 8 -18.86 9.47 -22.85
CA PHE A 8 -17.94 10.57 -22.60
C PHE A 8 -17.19 11.02 -23.86
N GLU A 9 -17.63 10.57 -25.04
CA GLU A 9 -17.05 10.95 -26.32
C GLU A 9 -17.23 12.46 -26.56
N GLY A 10 -16.13 13.16 -26.87
CA GLY A 10 -16.14 14.61 -27.08
C GLY A 10 -16.16 15.47 -25.81
N GLU A 11 -16.19 14.88 -24.61
CA GLU A 11 -15.92 15.63 -23.39
C GLU A 11 -14.42 15.98 -23.30
N ALA A 12 -14.13 17.27 -23.12
CA ALA A 12 -12.76 17.76 -22.93
C ALA A 12 -12.14 17.26 -21.61
N GLU A 13 -12.96 16.98 -20.59
CA GLU A 13 -12.51 16.49 -19.28
C GLU A 13 -13.59 15.65 -18.59
N ILE A 14 -13.26 14.40 -18.24
CA ILE A 14 -14.14 13.50 -17.50
C ILE A 14 -14.03 13.79 -16.00
N LYS A 15 -15.09 14.36 -15.42
CA LYS A 15 -15.12 14.67 -13.99
C LYS A 15 -15.15 13.41 -13.13
N ARG A 16 -14.32 13.41 -12.10
CA ARG A 16 -14.26 12.36 -11.08
C ARG A 16 -15.59 12.26 -10.31
N PRO A 17 -16.24 11.08 -10.26
CA PRO A 17 -17.52 10.93 -9.56
C PRO A 17 -17.43 11.23 -8.05
N PRO A 18 -18.49 11.75 -7.40
CA PRO A 18 -18.46 12.09 -5.97
C PRO A 18 -18.18 10.92 -5.03
N HIS A 19 -18.51 9.69 -5.45
CA HIS A 19 -18.25 8.47 -4.67
C HIS A 19 -16.81 7.94 -4.84
N TRP A 20 -16.05 8.46 -5.80
CA TRP A 20 -14.67 8.07 -6.02
C TRP A 20 -13.80 8.70 -4.93
N SER A 21 -13.35 7.87 -4.01
CA SER A 21 -12.54 8.27 -2.87
C SER A 21 -11.38 7.29 -2.67
N GLY A 22 -10.54 7.55 -1.68
CA GLY A 22 -9.44 6.68 -1.31
C GLY A 22 -9.41 6.45 0.19
N PHE A 23 -8.78 5.35 0.60
CA PHE A 23 -8.53 5.02 1.99
C PHE A 23 -7.06 5.25 2.32
N ARG A 24 -6.78 5.68 3.55
CA ARG A 24 -5.42 5.76 4.09
C ARG A 24 -5.23 4.62 5.08
N VAL A 25 -4.28 3.74 4.80
CA VAL A 25 -3.78 2.77 5.77
C VAL A 25 -2.74 3.47 6.64
N VAL A 26 -3.00 3.55 7.94
CA VAL A 26 -2.03 4.02 8.93
C VAL A 26 -1.38 2.77 9.53
N PRO A 27 -0.10 2.49 9.24
CA PRO A 27 0.50 1.25 9.70
C PRO A 27 0.83 1.30 11.20
N ASP A 28 0.44 0.26 11.92
CA ASP A 28 0.98 -0.04 13.25
C ASP A 28 2.29 -0.85 13.17
N LYS A 29 2.50 -1.52 12.02
CA LYS A 29 3.63 -2.41 11.77
C LYS A 29 4.06 -2.34 10.31
N ILE A 30 5.37 -2.39 10.06
CA ILE A 30 5.97 -2.50 8.72
C ILE A 30 7.09 -3.53 8.79
N GLU A 31 6.98 -4.61 8.01
CA GLU A 31 8.04 -5.61 7.89
C GLU A 31 8.76 -5.45 6.56
N PHE A 32 10.08 -5.36 6.62
CA PHE A 32 10.96 -5.49 5.48
C PHE A 32 11.52 -6.91 5.48
N TRP A 33 11.22 -7.63 4.41
CA TRP A 33 11.72 -8.98 4.17
C TRP A 33 12.67 -8.95 2.99
N GLN A 34 13.84 -9.57 3.15
CA GLN A 34 14.83 -9.70 2.10
C GLN A 34 15.25 -11.17 1.94
N GLU A 35 15.32 -11.61 0.69
CA GLU A 35 15.82 -12.93 0.36
C GLU A 35 17.31 -13.06 0.69
N MET A 36 17.72 -14.23 1.19
CA MET A 36 19.10 -14.54 1.55
C MET A 36 19.40 -16.01 1.22
N PRO A 37 20.68 -16.37 0.99
CA PRO A 37 21.08 -17.76 0.77
C PRO A 37 20.64 -18.70 1.89
N TYR A 38 20.51 -19.98 1.56
CA TYR A 38 20.18 -21.05 2.52
C TYR A 38 18.85 -20.85 3.29
N ARG A 39 17.93 -20.01 2.78
CA ARG A 39 16.64 -19.66 3.40
C ARG A 39 16.76 -18.90 4.73
N LEU A 40 17.92 -18.30 5.02
CA LEU A 40 18.15 -17.50 6.21
C LEU A 40 17.77 -16.04 5.96
N HIS A 41 16.49 -15.80 5.68
CA HIS A 41 15.97 -14.49 5.28
C HIS A 41 16.19 -13.42 6.34
N ASP A 42 16.55 -12.22 5.88
CA ASP A 42 16.63 -11.05 6.74
C ASP A 42 15.22 -10.46 6.89
N ARG A 43 14.77 -10.33 8.14
CA ARG A 43 13.46 -9.81 8.48
C ARG A 43 13.60 -8.71 9.51
N VAL A 44 13.24 -7.48 9.14
CA VAL A 44 13.26 -6.31 10.03
C VAL A 44 11.84 -5.79 10.20
N LEU A 45 11.35 -5.81 11.43
CA LEU A 45 10.02 -5.31 11.79
C LEU A 45 10.15 -3.97 12.51
N TYR A 46 9.49 -2.96 11.95
CA TYR A 46 9.18 -1.69 12.60
C TYR A 46 7.78 -1.80 13.21
N GLU A 47 7.67 -1.59 14.52
CA GLU A 47 6.42 -1.67 15.26
C GLU A 47 6.21 -0.37 16.05
N LYS A 48 5.03 0.22 15.91
CA LYS A 48 4.69 1.46 16.60
C LYS A 48 4.34 1.16 18.06
N SER A 49 5.04 1.77 19.00
CA SER A 49 4.82 1.66 20.45
C SER A 49 4.88 3.04 21.07
N ASN A 50 3.85 3.43 21.84
CA ASN A 50 3.77 4.75 22.50
C ASN A 50 4.07 5.95 21.58
N SER A 51 3.61 5.88 20.33
CA SER A 51 3.88 6.89 19.27
C SER A 51 5.31 6.93 18.72
N GLU A 52 6.19 6.04 19.16
CA GLU A 52 7.53 5.86 18.63
C GLU A 52 7.63 4.57 17.81
N TRP A 53 8.64 4.49 16.94
CA TRP A 53 8.93 3.27 16.19
C TRP A 53 10.02 2.47 16.90
N VAL A 54 9.71 1.20 17.18
CA VAL A 54 10.67 0.24 17.72
C VAL A 54 11.03 -0.76 16.62
N THR A 55 12.33 -1.02 16.47
CA THR A 55 12.84 -1.94 15.46
C THR A 55 13.29 -3.24 16.11
N LYS A 56 12.92 -4.38 15.51
CA LYS A 56 13.42 -5.71 15.90
C LYS A 56 13.76 -6.57 14.68
N ARG A 57 14.77 -7.43 14.84
CA ARG A 57 15.04 -8.51 13.88
C ARG A 57 14.18 -9.72 14.21
N LEU A 58 13.62 -10.35 13.18
CA LEU A 58 12.87 -11.60 13.30
C LEU A 58 13.72 -12.73 12.72
N TYR A 59 13.66 -13.90 13.36
CA TYR A 59 14.28 -15.09 12.79
C TYR A 59 13.38 -15.67 11.69
N PRO A 60 13.96 -16.11 10.57
CA PRO A 60 13.26 -16.83 9.50
C PRO A 60 12.92 -18.28 9.89
#